data_AF-A0A1M5I358-F1
#
_entry.id   AF-A0A1M5I358-F1
#
_cell.length_a   1.000
_cell.length_b   1.000
_cell.length_c   1.000
_cell.angle_alpha   90.00
_cell.angle_beta   90.00
_cell.angle_gamma   90.00
#
_symmetry.space_group_name_H-M   'P 1'
#
loop_
_entity.id
_entity.type
_entity.pdbx_description
1 polymer ?
#
loop_
_entity_poly.entity_id
_entity_poly.type
_entity_poly.pdbx_seq_one_letter_code
_entity_poly.pdbx_strand_id
1 'polypeptide(L)'
;MIHKLPHILLFLGFYATSQVSTEVYLFDLKVEDGNPVLTNPKNISNNEGYDNQPSFLNDNTLLFSSTRADQTDILRFNIEGGSTISWISNTPTGSEYSPLKVPGKNAVSAIRLDLDGLQLLYAYDLKNGESTPILPNLKVGYHVWYNPDIIVSSVLVANRLDLVVSNLIDGSNRTYQKKVGRSLHKIPGTELISYISKENETWEIKSLNPITGATGKIADVPENSEDYCWLNGHTLLTGVGKSIMKLDTKSDQGWETVMRFDLDEINNISRMAVNSSGTRLAFAAEESPVKLIDRQVSTFNAGDLYGFVSCYAEDVLVQRFPDDTMYRGREKMTESYQRFYDNTETAKVEVVKRIRIGNTVIDEEITDVDGRKGHQVAIYEVKNGLIATMRFIFPDRETNDTEAVVQEQLDAYNNRDIDAFMDTYSDDIKLLNFPNQVFQDSKVEMKEGYGSFFESTPDLHCEIKNRMVIGNKVIDHESVTINGSQITAAAIYEVEDGKISKVTFIR
;
A
#
# COMPACT_ATOMS: atom_id res chain seq x y z
N MET A 1 -6.17 -34.95 39.75
CA MET A 1 -7.44 -34.35 39.27
C MET A 1 -7.66 -33.09 40.08
N ILE A 2 -7.56 -31.86 39.59
CA ILE A 2 -7.73 -31.27 38.26
C ILE A 2 -6.78 -30.06 38.19
N HIS A 3 -6.03 -29.93 37.11
CA HIS A 3 -5.23 -28.74 36.81
C HIS A 3 -6.16 -27.53 36.60
N LYS A 4 -5.93 -26.45 37.33
CA LYS A 4 -6.44 -25.13 36.95
C LYS A 4 -5.41 -24.47 36.04
N LEU A 5 -5.68 -24.51 34.73
CA LEU A 5 -5.04 -23.63 33.76
C LEU A 5 -5.48 -22.18 34.07
N PRO A 6 -4.58 -21.19 34.08
CA PRO A 6 -5.00 -19.81 33.93
C PRO A 6 -5.40 -19.60 32.48
N HIS A 7 -6.67 -19.25 32.26
CA HIS A 7 -7.14 -18.75 30.98
C HIS A 7 -6.43 -17.42 30.70
N ILE A 8 -5.39 -17.47 29.87
CA ILE A 8 -4.86 -16.31 29.16
C ILE A 8 -6.00 -15.84 28.24
N LEU A 9 -6.73 -14.81 28.68
CA LEU A 9 -7.64 -14.08 27.82
C LEU A 9 -6.76 -13.33 26.83
N LEU A 10 -6.60 -13.90 25.63
CA LEU A 10 -5.96 -13.27 24.49
C LEU A 10 -6.87 -12.11 24.05
N PHE A 11 -6.70 -10.93 24.64
CA PHE A 11 -7.26 -9.70 24.10
C PHE A 11 -6.47 -9.37 22.82
N LEU A 12 -6.99 -9.79 21.66
CA LEU A 12 -6.76 -9.01 20.45
C LEU A 12 -7.55 -7.71 20.63
N GLY A 13 -6.95 -6.74 21.34
CA GLY A 13 -7.02 -5.38 20.83
C GLY A 13 -6.46 -5.41 19.40
N PHE A 14 -6.83 -4.44 18.57
CA PHE A 14 -5.98 -4.17 17.43
C PHE A 14 -4.55 -4.16 17.96
N TYR A 15 -3.72 -5.12 17.53
CA TYR A 15 -2.30 -4.84 17.48
C TYR A 15 -2.26 -3.45 16.86
N ALA A 16 -1.55 -2.53 17.51
CA ALA A 16 -0.97 -1.41 16.81
C ALA A 16 -0.02 -2.01 15.76
N THR A 17 -0.57 -2.69 14.75
CA THR A 17 0.07 -2.79 13.45
C THR A 17 0.27 -1.34 13.10
N SER A 18 1.53 -0.91 13.04
CA SER A 18 1.90 0.39 12.48
C SER A 18 0.98 0.62 11.28
N GLN A 19 0.07 1.59 11.44
CA GLN A 19 -0.88 1.90 10.38
C GLN A 19 -0.03 2.39 9.21
N VAL A 20 -0.31 1.88 8.01
CA VAL A 20 0.48 2.21 6.82
C VAL A 20 0.55 3.73 6.69
N SER A 21 1.76 4.28 6.58
CA SER A 21 1.97 5.69 6.25
C SER A 21 1.29 5.96 4.91
N THR A 22 0.29 6.83 4.92
CA THR A 22 -0.47 7.20 3.74
C THR A 22 -0.49 8.71 3.63
N GLU A 23 -0.60 9.19 2.39
CA GLU A 23 -0.77 10.60 2.07
C GLU A 23 -2.12 10.80 1.39
N VAL A 24 -2.77 11.94 1.65
CA VAL A 24 -4.03 12.32 1.03
C VAL A 24 -3.75 13.20 -0.19
N TYR A 25 -4.20 12.73 -1.35
CA TYR A 25 -4.12 13.46 -2.62
C TYR A 25 -5.48 14.01 -3.00
N LEU A 26 -5.50 15.25 -3.48
CA LEU A 26 -6.67 15.95 -4.00
C LEU A 26 -6.48 16.28 -5.48
N PHE A 27 -7.55 16.11 -6.26
CA PHE A 27 -7.58 16.34 -7.69
C PHE A 27 -8.80 17.18 -8.08
N ASP A 28 -8.64 17.96 -9.15
CA ASP A 28 -9.77 18.41 -9.94
C ASP A 28 -10.33 17.22 -10.72
N LEU A 29 -11.65 17.03 -10.65
CA LEU A 29 -12.36 15.94 -11.30
C LEU A 29 -13.29 16.50 -12.38
N LYS A 30 -13.22 15.87 -13.56
CA LYS A 30 -14.20 16.00 -14.63
C LYS A 30 -14.65 14.61 -15.06
N VAL A 31 -15.77 14.55 -15.77
CA VAL A 31 -16.23 13.32 -16.43
C VAL A 31 -16.31 13.60 -17.92
N GLU A 32 -15.53 12.87 -18.71
CA GLU A 32 -15.47 12.96 -20.17
C GLU A 32 -15.79 11.57 -20.74
N ASP A 33 -16.78 11.49 -21.62
CA ASP A 33 -17.27 10.22 -22.20
C ASP A 33 -17.55 9.12 -21.16
N GLY A 34 -18.04 9.52 -19.97
CA GLY A 34 -18.35 8.60 -18.87
C GLY A 34 -17.13 8.10 -18.08
N ASN A 35 -15.94 8.62 -18.35
CA ASN A 35 -14.71 8.32 -17.62
C ASN A 35 -14.29 9.48 -16.71
N PRO A 36 -13.77 9.21 -15.50
CA PRO A 36 -13.20 10.24 -14.65
C PRO A 36 -11.87 10.73 -15.26
N VAL A 37 -11.75 12.06 -15.41
CA VAL A 37 -10.51 12.74 -15.77
C VAL A 37 -10.04 13.52 -14.56
N LEU A 38 -8.86 13.18 -14.08
CA LEU A 38 -8.23 13.80 -12.91
C LEU A 38 -7.09 14.71 -13.35
N THR A 39 -7.08 15.93 -12.84
CA THR A 39 -6.05 16.94 -13.14
C THR A 39 -5.61 17.64 -11.86
N ASN A 40 -4.49 18.36 -11.92
CA ASN A 40 -3.95 19.15 -10.80
C ASN A 40 -3.74 18.33 -9.51
N PRO A 41 -2.96 17.23 -9.56
CA PRO A 41 -2.65 16.44 -8.38
C PRO A 41 -2.02 17.31 -7.30
N LYS A 42 -2.53 17.22 -6.07
CA LYS A 42 -1.96 17.89 -4.90
C LYS A 42 -1.92 16.94 -3.72
N ASN A 43 -0.73 16.66 -3.19
CA ASN A 43 -0.60 16.11 -1.84
C ASN A 43 -1.00 17.21 -0.83
N ILE A 44 -2.05 16.97 -0.06
CA ILE A 44 -2.63 17.96 0.87
C ILE A 44 -2.36 17.64 2.35
N SER A 45 -1.84 16.44 2.66
CA SER A 45 -1.33 16.11 3.98
C SER A 45 0.13 16.55 4.11
N ASN A 46 1.00 16.03 3.26
CA ASN A 46 2.45 16.25 3.28
C ASN A 46 3.01 16.18 4.71
N ASN A 47 2.70 15.08 5.37
CA ASN A 47 2.90 14.89 6.80
C ASN A 47 3.35 13.45 7.07
N GLU A 48 4.21 13.26 8.07
CA GLU A 48 4.63 11.93 8.47
C GLU A 48 3.54 11.23 9.28
N GLY A 49 3.29 9.96 8.97
CA GLY A 49 2.40 9.08 9.74
C GLY A 49 1.10 8.78 9.01
N TYR A 50 0.02 8.65 9.79
CA TYR A 50 -1.27 8.26 9.24
C TYR A 50 -2.05 9.50 8.77
N ASP A 51 -2.12 9.69 7.44
CA ASP A 51 -2.99 10.65 6.79
C ASP A 51 -3.97 9.94 5.85
N ASN A 52 -5.25 9.88 6.24
CA ASN A 52 -6.18 8.94 5.63
C ASN A 52 -7.66 9.34 5.78
N GLN A 53 -8.54 8.55 5.16
CA GLN A 53 -10.00 8.63 5.29
C GLN A 53 -10.55 10.01 4.92
N PRO A 54 -10.21 10.54 3.73
CA PRO A 54 -10.71 11.83 3.29
C PRO A 54 -12.24 11.82 3.14
N SER A 55 -12.87 12.92 3.52
CA SER A 55 -14.29 13.17 3.29
C SER A 55 -14.55 14.65 3.07
N PHE A 56 -15.54 14.98 2.24
CA PHE A 56 -15.88 16.38 1.98
C PHE A 56 -16.90 16.87 3.03
N LEU A 57 -16.55 17.94 3.74
CA LEU A 57 -17.48 18.69 4.57
C LEU A 57 -18.47 19.48 3.68
N ASN A 58 -17.96 19.97 2.56
CA ASN A 58 -18.65 20.64 1.46
C ASN A 58 -17.70 20.69 0.25
N ASP A 59 -18.13 21.30 -0.86
CA ASP A 59 -17.34 21.36 -2.10
C ASP A 59 -15.97 22.06 -1.97
N ASN A 60 -15.79 22.91 -0.95
CA ASN A 60 -14.61 23.74 -0.75
C ASN A 60 -13.81 23.34 0.50
N THR A 61 -14.24 22.32 1.24
CA THR A 61 -13.61 21.90 2.49
C THR A 61 -13.56 20.39 2.59
N LEU A 62 -12.34 19.86 2.68
CA LEU A 62 -12.08 18.45 2.94
C LEU A 62 -11.71 18.25 4.42
N LEU A 63 -12.06 17.09 4.95
CA LEU A 63 -11.64 16.57 6.24
C LEU A 63 -10.84 15.28 6.01
N PHE A 64 -9.87 15.01 6.84
CA PHE A 64 -9.21 13.71 6.89
C PHE A 64 -8.59 13.49 8.27
N SER A 65 -8.31 12.24 8.61
CA SER A 65 -7.51 11.90 9.79
C SER A 65 -6.05 12.13 9.48
N SER A 66 -5.33 12.81 10.37
CA SER A 66 -3.94 13.20 10.17
C SER A 66 -3.16 13.07 11.48
N THR A 67 -1.90 12.65 11.40
CA THR A 67 -1.06 12.43 12.57
C THR A 67 -0.29 13.69 12.93
N ARG A 68 -0.29 14.05 14.21
CA ARG A 68 0.63 15.06 14.77
C ARG A 68 1.05 14.64 16.17
N ALA A 69 2.33 14.78 16.49
CA ALA A 69 2.85 14.45 17.82
C ALA A 69 2.38 13.08 18.36
N ASP A 70 2.52 12.04 17.52
CA ASP A 70 2.15 10.63 17.81
C ASP A 70 0.65 10.38 18.08
N GLN A 71 -0.19 11.34 17.74
CA GLN A 71 -1.64 11.26 17.88
C GLN A 71 -2.33 11.51 16.53
N THR A 72 -3.37 10.73 16.22
CA THR A 72 -4.21 11.00 15.05
C THR A 72 -5.39 11.89 15.45
N ASP A 73 -5.53 13.05 14.81
CA ASP A 73 -6.63 13.99 14.99
C ASP A 73 -7.35 14.22 13.65
N ILE A 74 -8.49 14.92 13.68
CA ILE A 74 -9.19 15.35 12.46
C ILE A 74 -8.64 16.69 11.96
N LEU A 75 -8.07 16.66 10.76
CA LEU A 75 -7.59 17.84 10.04
C LEU A 75 -8.67 18.33 9.06
N ARG A 76 -8.84 19.65 9.01
CA ARG A 76 -9.67 20.36 8.05
C ARG A 76 -8.77 21.06 7.04
N PHE A 77 -9.00 20.81 5.77
CA PHE A 77 -8.32 21.45 4.65
C PHE A 77 -9.32 22.28 3.84
N ASN A 78 -9.13 23.60 3.80
CA ASN A 78 -9.93 24.48 2.95
C ASN A 78 -9.27 24.58 1.58
N ILE A 79 -10.01 24.25 0.52
CA ILE A 79 -9.48 24.15 -0.85
C ILE A 79 -9.24 25.56 -1.43
N GLU A 80 -10.16 26.49 -1.16
CA GLU A 80 -10.09 27.88 -1.58
C GLU A 80 -9.15 28.72 -0.69
N GLY A 81 -8.82 29.93 -1.14
CA GLY A 81 -8.11 30.92 -0.30
C GLY A 81 -6.65 30.58 0.01
N GLY A 82 -5.95 29.85 -0.88
CA GLY A 82 -4.53 29.53 -0.74
C GLY A 82 -4.23 28.20 -0.02
N SER A 83 -5.24 27.36 0.20
CA SER A 83 -5.10 26.05 0.85
C SER A 83 -4.66 26.12 2.31
N THR A 84 -5.59 26.43 3.20
CA THR A 84 -5.33 26.55 4.64
C THR A 84 -5.76 25.29 5.39
N ILE A 85 -4.99 24.93 6.42
CA ILE A 85 -5.29 23.82 7.32
C ILE A 85 -5.68 24.30 8.72
N SER A 86 -6.58 23.58 9.38
CA SER A 86 -6.86 23.74 10.80
C SER A 86 -7.27 22.40 11.42
N TRP A 87 -6.98 22.21 12.71
CA TRP A 87 -7.34 20.99 13.44
C TRP A 87 -8.72 21.15 14.07
N ILE A 88 -9.56 20.12 13.94
CA ILE A 88 -10.92 20.09 14.52
C ILE A 88 -10.89 19.48 15.92
N SER A 89 -10.12 18.40 16.10
CA SER A 89 -9.95 17.73 17.38
C SER A 89 -8.56 18.00 17.98
N ASN A 90 -8.50 17.85 19.29
CA ASN A 90 -7.30 17.69 20.08
C ASN A 90 -7.72 16.94 21.34
N THR A 91 -7.64 15.62 21.30
CA THR A 91 -8.15 14.78 22.39
C THR A 91 -7.00 14.00 23.02
N PRO A 92 -6.21 14.55 23.96
CA PRO A 92 -4.94 13.94 24.41
C PRO A 92 -5.01 12.47 24.88
N THR A 93 -6.20 11.96 25.18
CA THR A 93 -6.45 10.58 25.61
C THR A 93 -7.02 9.67 24.53
N GLY A 94 -7.06 10.07 23.26
CA GLY A 94 -7.56 9.22 22.17
C GLY A 94 -7.25 9.74 20.77
N SER A 95 -7.38 8.88 19.77
CA SER A 95 -7.15 9.21 18.36
C SER A 95 -8.44 9.13 17.54
N GLU A 96 -8.60 10.02 16.55
CA GLU A 96 -9.80 10.15 15.74
C GLU A 96 -9.68 9.69 14.27
N TYR A 97 -10.71 8.98 13.81
CA TYR A 97 -10.77 8.29 12.53
C TYR A 97 -12.09 8.53 11.79
N SER A 98 -12.06 8.43 10.46
CA SER A 98 -13.23 8.44 9.56
C SER A 98 -14.17 9.63 9.78
N PRO A 99 -13.68 10.88 9.64
CA PRO A 99 -14.52 12.05 9.85
C PRO A 99 -15.63 12.13 8.79
N LEU A 100 -16.86 12.44 9.20
CA LEU A 100 -17.99 12.70 8.30
C LEU A 100 -18.81 13.89 8.80
N LYS A 101 -19.35 14.69 7.87
CA LYS A 101 -20.30 15.75 8.19
C LYS A 101 -21.53 15.19 8.92
N VAL A 102 -21.92 15.80 10.03
CA VAL A 102 -23.21 15.49 10.66
C VAL A 102 -24.33 16.22 9.90
N PRO A 103 -25.33 15.52 9.35
CA PRO A 103 -26.41 16.15 8.61
C PRO A 103 -27.13 17.22 9.42
N GLY A 104 -27.31 18.40 8.82
CA GLY A 104 -28.08 19.51 9.42
C GLY A 104 -27.45 20.19 10.64
N LYS A 105 -26.22 19.83 11.05
CA LYS A 105 -25.55 20.43 12.22
C LYS A 105 -24.22 21.08 11.85
N ASN A 106 -23.76 22.07 12.61
CA ASN A 106 -22.39 22.58 12.50
C ASN A 106 -21.38 21.66 13.24
N ALA A 107 -21.38 20.39 12.89
CA ALA A 107 -20.56 19.37 13.54
C ALA A 107 -19.97 18.38 12.52
N VAL A 108 -18.95 17.67 12.97
CA VAL A 108 -18.40 16.47 12.31
C VAL A 108 -18.56 15.28 13.24
N SER A 109 -18.60 14.09 12.70
CA SER A 109 -18.63 12.85 13.45
C SER A 109 -17.39 12.04 13.13
N ALA A 110 -16.76 11.44 14.13
CA ALA A 110 -15.56 10.64 13.97
C ALA A 110 -15.54 9.49 14.99
N ILE A 111 -14.86 8.42 14.63
CA ILE A 111 -14.58 7.30 15.53
C ILE A 111 -13.41 7.70 16.41
N ARG A 112 -13.55 7.63 17.72
CA ARG A 112 -12.47 7.90 18.66
C ARG A 112 -12.05 6.60 19.33
N LEU A 113 -10.75 6.32 19.34
CA LEU A 113 -10.13 5.22 20.08
C LEU A 113 -9.31 5.82 21.23
N ASP A 114 -9.74 5.57 22.46
CA ASP A 114 -9.07 6.02 23.66
C ASP A 114 -7.88 5.12 24.02
N LEU A 115 -6.95 5.66 24.81
CA LEU A 115 -5.76 4.95 25.29
C LEU A 115 -6.09 3.71 26.15
N ASP A 116 -7.28 3.66 26.74
CA ASP A 116 -7.78 2.50 27.49
C ASP A 116 -8.47 1.44 26.61
N GLY A 117 -8.52 1.68 25.29
CA GLY A 117 -9.15 0.82 24.30
C GLY A 117 -10.65 1.05 24.11
N LEU A 118 -11.26 2.07 24.75
CA LEU A 118 -12.64 2.45 24.47
C LEU A 118 -12.73 3.02 23.05
N GLN A 119 -13.61 2.44 22.22
CA GLN A 119 -13.84 2.88 20.86
C GLN A 119 -15.31 3.23 20.66
N LEU A 120 -15.62 4.48 20.35
CA LEU A 120 -17.00 4.96 20.15
C LEU A 120 -17.08 5.97 19.00
N LEU A 121 -18.31 6.21 18.54
CA LEU A 121 -18.63 7.28 17.61
C LEU A 121 -18.96 8.57 18.38
N TYR A 122 -18.26 9.66 18.06
CA TYR A 122 -18.46 10.99 18.66
C TYR A 122 -18.90 12.01 17.61
N ALA A 123 -19.66 13.01 18.04
CA ALA A 123 -19.87 14.26 17.31
C ALA A 123 -19.00 15.36 17.92
N TYR A 124 -18.30 16.13 17.09
CA TYR A 124 -17.45 17.27 17.44
C TYR A 124 -18.06 18.54 16.86
N ASP A 125 -18.32 19.54 17.70
CA ASP A 125 -18.80 20.85 17.27
C ASP A 125 -17.69 21.63 16.57
N LEU A 126 -17.96 22.12 15.36
CA LEU A 126 -16.95 22.79 14.52
C LEU A 126 -16.58 24.20 14.99
N LYS A 127 -17.32 24.78 15.94
CA LYS A 127 -17.06 26.12 16.47
C LYS A 127 -16.13 26.07 17.68
N ASN A 128 -16.32 25.11 18.59
CA ASN A 128 -15.58 25.05 19.86
C ASN A 128 -14.81 23.75 20.10
N GLY A 129 -14.97 22.72 19.25
CA GLY A 129 -14.28 21.43 19.38
C GLY A 129 -14.85 20.49 20.45
N GLU A 130 -15.93 20.87 21.15
CA GLU A 130 -16.56 20.01 22.15
C GLU A 130 -17.09 18.74 21.51
N SER A 131 -16.86 17.60 22.17
CA SER A 131 -17.25 16.29 21.68
C SER A 131 -18.30 15.60 22.55
N THR A 132 -19.22 14.87 21.92
CA THR A 132 -20.27 14.10 22.59
C THR A 132 -20.44 12.72 21.96
N PRO A 133 -20.55 11.64 22.75
CA PRO A 133 -20.77 10.30 22.20
C PRO A 133 -22.17 10.19 21.57
N ILE A 134 -22.26 9.57 20.38
CA ILE A 134 -23.53 9.40 19.65
C ILE A 134 -24.16 8.03 19.94
N LEU A 135 -23.34 6.97 19.94
CA LEU A 135 -23.76 5.58 20.13
C LEU A 135 -22.93 4.94 21.27
N PRO A 136 -23.14 5.35 22.54
CA PRO A 136 -22.22 5.03 23.64
C PRO A 136 -22.12 3.53 23.98
N ASN A 137 -23.03 2.70 23.47
CA ASN A 137 -23.08 1.27 23.74
C ASN A 137 -22.58 0.41 22.56
N LEU A 138 -22.06 1.02 21.48
CA LEU A 138 -21.58 0.31 20.30
C LEU A 138 -20.12 0.63 20.01
N LYS A 139 -19.32 -0.43 19.82
CA LYS A 139 -17.94 -0.32 19.31
C LYS A 139 -17.97 -0.09 17.81
N VAL A 140 -18.24 1.14 17.39
CA VAL A 140 -18.35 1.52 15.98
C VAL A 140 -16.96 1.59 15.35
N GLY A 141 -16.73 0.84 14.26
CA GLY A 141 -15.51 0.90 13.47
C GLY A 141 -15.58 1.88 12.30
N TYR A 142 -16.73 1.95 11.64
CA TYR A 142 -17.02 2.86 10.52
C TYR A 142 -18.50 3.21 10.53
N HIS A 143 -18.86 4.38 10.00
CA HIS A 143 -20.24 4.83 9.93
C HIS A 143 -20.54 5.61 8.65
N VAL A 144 -21.81 5.67 8.29
CA VAL A 144 -22.36 6.61 7.32
C VAL A 144 -23.72 7.09 7.81
N TRP A 145 -24.00 8.37 7.61
CA TRP A 145 -25.32 8.94 7.92
C TRP A 145 -26.30 8.64 6.79
N TYR A 146 -27.41 7.97 7.10
CA TYR A 146 -28.53 7.83 6.17
C TYR A 146 -29.33 9.13 6.10
N ASN A 147 -29.66 9.67 7.28
CA ASN A 147 -30.31 10.96 7.52
C ASN A 147 -29.89 11.48 8.93
N PRO A 148 -30.39 12.63 9.43
CA PRO A 148 -30.01 13.15 10.75
C PRO A 148 -30.30 12.22 11.96
N ASP A 149 -31.18 11.25 11.79
CA ASP A 149 -31.72 10.41 12.87
C ASP A 149 -31.27 8.96 12.79
N ILE A 150 -30.72 8.52 11.64
CA ILE A 150 -30.36 7.12 11.38
C ILE A 150 -28.92 7.03 10.88
N ILE A 151 -28.16 6.18 11.55
CA ILE A 151 -26.77 5.88 11.24
C ILE A 151 -26.65 4.41 10.84
N VAL A 152 -25.93 4.14 9.76
CA VAL A 152 -25.52 2.79 9.38
C VAL A 152 -24.04 2.64 9.70
N SER A 153 -23.70 1.60 10.46
CA SER A 153 -22.39 1.41 11.04
C SER A 153 -21.85 -0.01 10.82
N SER A 154 -20.55 -0.13 10.64
CA SER A 154 -19.81 -1.38 10.79
C SER A 154 -19.36 -1.46 12.26
N VAL A 155 -19.98 -2.33 13.04
CA VAL A 155 -19.75 -2.48 14.49
C VAL A 155 -18.85 -3.69 14.76
N LEU A 156 -17.84 -3.50 15.59
CA LEU A 156 -16.90 -4.55 15.99
C LEU A 156 -17.58 -5.54 16.95
N VAL A 157 -17.67 -6.80 16.53
CA VAL A 157 -18.24 -7.90 17.31
C VAL A 157 -17.26 -9.08 17.28
N ALA A 158 -16.60 -9.33 18.41
CA ALA A 158 -15.42 -10.21 18.46
C ALA A 158 -14.38 -9.76 17.42
N ASN A 159 -14.00 -10.63 16.48
CA ASN A 159 -12.95 -10.35 15.48
C ASN A 159 -13.52 -10.07 14.08
N ARG A 160 -14.73 -9.49 13.98
CA ARG A 160 -15.36 -9.12 12.70
C ARG A 160 -16.17 -7.84 12.82
N LEU A 161 -16.51 -7.26 11.68
CA LEU A 161 -17.46 -6.16 11.57
C LEU A 161 -18.85 -6.68 11.17
N ASP A 162 -19.88 -6.23 11.86
CA ASP A 162 -21.28 -6.51 11.55
C ASP A 162 -21.99 -5.18 11.17
N LEU A 163 -22.87 -5.21 10.17
CA LEU A 163 -23.64 -4.06 9.70
C LEU A 163 -24.83 -3.80 10.61
N VAL A 164 -24.84 -2.64 11.27
CA VAL A 164 -25.85 -2.24 12.25
C VAL A 164 -26.49 -0.93 11.82
N VAL A 165 -27.82 -0.87 11.80
CA VAL A 165 -28.57 0.38 11.67
C VAL A 165 -28.99 0.82 13.06
N SER A 166 -28.68 2.06 13.39
CA SER A 166 -28.99 2.68 14.67
C SER A 166 -29.95 3.85 14.45
N ASN A 167 -31.06 3.88 15.19
CA ASN A 167 -32.01 4.99 15.18
C ASN A 167 -31.83 5.81 16.47
N LEU A 168 -31.48 7.08 16.30
CA LEU A 168 -31.17 7.99 17.40
C LEU A 168 -32.40 8.49 18.15
N ILE A 169 -33.60 8.40 17.55
CA ILE A 169 -34.85 8.86 18.16
C ILE A 169 -35.36 7.84 19.19
N ASP A 170 -35.37 6.55 18.83
CA ASP A 170 -35.86 5.48 19.71
C ASP A 170 -34.72 4.69 20.40
N GLY A 171 -33.47 4.94 20.03
CA GLY A 171 -32.28 4.28 20.58
C GLY A 171 -32.09 2.83 20.10
N SER A 172 -32.85 2.36 19.11
CA SER A 172 -32.77 1.00 18.62
C SER A 172 -31.50 0.77 17.79
N ASN A 173 -30.93 -0.43 17.91
CA ASN A 173 -29.77 -0.89 17.14
C ASN A 173 -30.09 -2.27 16.56
N ARG A 174 -30.11 -2.38 15.23
CA ARG A 174 -30.46 -3.62 14.54
C ARG A 174 -29.33 -4.07 13.62
N THR A 175 -28.81 -5.27 13.86
CA THR A 175 -27.87 -5.93 12.96
C THR A 175 -28.60 -6.48 11.74
N TYR A 176 -28.18 -6.09 10.54
CA TYR A 176 -28.74 -6.54 9.27
C TYR A 176 -27.87 -7.56 8.56
N GLN A 177 -26.54 -7.48 8.71
CA GLN A 177 -25.63 -8.45 8.12
C GLN A 177 -24.36 -8.63 8.97
N LYS A 178 -23.76 -9.81 8.94
CA LYS A 178 -22.48 -10.10 9.61
C LYS A 178 -21.34 -10.12 8.59
N LYS A 179 -20.09 -10.01 9.07
CA LYS A 179 -18.88 -10.07 8.21
C LYS A 179 -18.95 -9.07 7.05
N VAL A 180 -19.07 -7.79 7.38
CA VAL A 180 -19.01 -6.70 6.40
C VAL A 180 -17.64 -6.03 6.38
N GLY A 181 -17.39 -5.24 5.35
CA GLY A 181 -16.19 -4.43 5.21
C GLY A 181 -16.28 -3.07 5.89
N ARG A 182 -15.28 -2.25 5.58
CA ARG A 182 -15.10 -0.90 6.11
C ARG A 182 -15.76 0.21 5.28
N SER A 183 -16.03 -0.04 4.00
CA SER A 183 -16.70 0.93 3.12
C SER A 183 -18.21 0.92 3.26
N LEU A 184 -18.75 2.07 3.64
CA LEU A 184 -20.18 2.37 3.76
C LEU A 184 -20.47 3.69 3.05
N HIS A 185 -21.38 3.70 2.09
CA HIS A 185 -21.65 4.90 1.29
C HIS A 185 -23.14 5.09 1.05
N LYS A 186 -23.61 6.34 1.05
CA LYS A 186 -24.94 6.62 0.50
C LYS A 186 -24.89 6.49 -1.01
N ILE A 187 -25.85 5.79 -1.61
CA ILE A 187 -25.96 5.71 -3.07
C ILE A 187 -26.60 7.02 -3.57
N PRO A 188 -25.88 7.84 -4.38
CA PRO A 188 -26.38 9.16 -4.77
C PRO A 188 -27.75 9.11 -5.44
N GLY A 189 -28.65 10.02 -5.03
CA GLY A 189 -30.00 10.11 -5.59
C GLY A 189 -30.98 9.05 -5.09
N THR A 190 -30.64 8.26 -4.07
CA THR A 190 -31.51 7.21 -3.53
C THR A 190 -31.60 7.22 -2.00
N GLU A 191 -32.52 6.41 -1.47
CA GLU A 191 -32.68 6.11 -0.04
C GLU A 191 -31.91 4.85 0.39
N LEU A 192 -30.85 4.49 -0.34
CA LEU A 192 -30.07 3.28 -0.09
C LEU A 192 -28.65 3.62 0.40
N ILE A 193 -28.14 2.74 1.25
CA ILE A 193 -26.73 2.67 1.63
C ILE A 193 -26.11 1.48 0.91
N SER A 194 -24.94 1.64 0.32
CA SER A 194 -24.12 0.54 -0.16
C SER A 194 -23.03 0.17 0.85
N TYR A 195 -22.64 -1.10 0.89
CA TYR A 195 -21.61 -1.64 1.77
C TYR A 195 -20.91 -2.85 1.14
N ILE A 196 -19.72 -3.21 1.62
CA ILE A 196 -19.04 -4.45 1.23
C ILE A 196 -19.49 -5.60 2.14
N SER A 197 -19.95 -6.70 1.55
CA SER A 197 -20.12 -7.99 2.19
C SER A 197 -18.88 -8.86 1.99
N LYS A 198 -18.42 -9.51 3.07
CA LYS A 198 -17.32 -10.47 3.08
C LYS A 198 -17.77 -11.85 3.55
N GLU A 199 -19.03 -12.20 3.31
CA GLU A 199 -19.57 -13.50 3.70
C GLU A 199 -19.04 -14.64 2.81
N ASN A 200 -18.65 -14.30 1.57
CA ASN A 200 -18.12 -15.20 0.55
C ASN A 200 -16.63 -14.94 0.28
N GLU A 201 -15.98 -15.84 -0.46
CA GLU A 201 -14.57 -15.69 -0.89
C GLU A 201 -14.37 -14.47 -1.81
N THR A 202 -15.26 -14.30 -2.78
CA THR A 202 -15.38 -13.07 -3.56
C THR A 202 -16.27 -12.10 -2.80
N TRP A 203 -15.74 -10.93 -2.48
CA TRP A 203 -16.49 -9.90 -1.77
C TRP A 203 -17.50 -9.21 -2.69
N GLU A 204 -18.61 -8.78 -2.12
CA GLU A 204 -19.72 -8.20 -2.88
C GLU A 204 -20.04 -6.79 -2.40
N ILE A 205 -20.28 -5.86 -3.32
CA ILE A 205 -20.94 -4.60 -3.02
C ILE A 205 -22.44 -4.86 -2.98
N LYS A 206 -23.09 -4.56 -1.85
CA LYS A 206 -24.53 -4.73 -1.65
C LYS A 206 -25.17 -3.40 -1.28
N SER A 207 -26.46 -3.27 -1.58
CA SER A 207 -27.34 -2.20 -1.11
C SER A 207 -28.12 -2.63 0.14
N LEU A 208 -28.48 -1.65 0.98
CA LEU A 208 -29.36 -1.76 2.13
C LEU A 208 -30.31 -0.55 2.11
N ASN A 209 -31.61 -0.80 2.26
CA ASN A 209 -32.57 0.22 2.65
C ASN A 209 -32.66 0.24 4.19
N PRO A 210 -32.20 1.30 4.90
CA PRO A 210 -32.12 1.29 6.36
C PRO A 210 -33.48 1.23 7.07
N ILE A 211 -34.56 1.63 6.38
CA ILE A 211 -35.92 1.63 6.92
C ILE A 211 -36.56 0.25 6.81
N THR A 212 -36.50 -0.38 5.64
CA THR A 212 -37.18 -1.66 5.38
C THR A 212 -36.31 -2.88 5.67
N GLY A 213 -34.98 -2.71 5.65
CA GLY A 213 -34.03 -3.81 5.75
C GLY A 213 -33.79 -4.58 4.44
N ALA A 214 -34.43 -4.16 3.34
CA ALA A 214 -34.22 -4.81 2.04
C ALA A 214 -32.75 -4.67 1.61
N THR A 215 -32.17 -5.78 1.14
CA THR A 215 -30.80 -5.80 0.60
C THR A 215 -30.77 -6.39 -0.80
N GLY A 216 -29.76 -6.02 -1.59
CA GLY A 216 -29.54 -6.55 -2.94
C GLY A 216 -28.09 -6.43 -3.35
N LYS A 217 -27.61 -7.37 -4.17
CA LYS A 217 -26.26 -7.31 -4.75
C LYS A 217 -26.19 -6.22 -5.82
N ILE A 218 -25.11 -5.46 -5.83
CA ILE A 218 -24.77 -4.47 -6.86
C ILE A 218 -23.70 -5.05 -7.78
N ALA A 219 -22.57 -5.52 -7.22
CA ALA A 219 -21.43 -6.01 -7.99
C ALA A 219 -20.52 -6.90 -7.13
N ASP A 220 -19.64 -7.65 -7.79
CA ASP A 220 -18.46 -8.23 -7.14
C ASP A 220 -17.36 -7.17 -7.02
N VAL A 221 -16.53 -7.28 -5.98
CA VAL A 221 -15.40 -6.38 -5.73
C VAL A 221 -14.16 -6.89 -6.47
N PRO A 222 -13.49 -6.07 -7.30
CA PRO A 222 -12.29 -6.50 -8.00
C PRO A 222 -11.14 -6.67 -7.01
N GLU A 223 -10.42 -7.79 -7.13
CA GLU A 223 -9.27 -8.16 -6.28
C GLU A 223 -9.55 -8.08 -4.76
N ASN A 224 -10.82 -8.18 -4.35
CA ASN A 224 -11.25 -7.97 -2.98
C ASN A 224 -10.74 -6.63 -2.37
N SER A 225 -10.70 -5.56 -3.18
CA SER A 225 -10.39 -4.21 -2.69
C SER A 225 -11.32 -3.80 -1.54
N GLU A 226 -10.76 -3.21 -0.50
CA GLU A 226 -11.49 -2.85 0.72
C GLU A 226 -12.38 -1.60 0.57
N ASP A 227 -12.15 -0.81 -0.48
CA ASP A 227 -12.73 0.51 -0.61
C ASP A 227 -13.28 0.80 -2.00
N TYR A 228 -14.38 1.54 -2.04
CA TYR A 228 -14.92 2.12 -3.26
C TYR A 228 -15.55 3.47 -2.94
N CYS A 229 -15.89 4.25 -3.96
CA CYS A 229 -16.75 5.42 -3.83
C CYS A 229 -17.72 5.51 -5.01
N TRP A 230 -18.76 6.30 -4.85
CA TRP A 230 -19.67 6.64 -5.95
C TRP A 230 -19.18 7.91 -6.64
N LEU A 231 -18.94 7.82 -7.95
CA LEU A 231 -18.73 8.99 -8.80
C LEU A 231 -20.06 9.72 -9.05
N ASN A 232 -21.14 8.95 -9.21
CA ASN A 232 -22.51 9.42 -9.36
C ASN A 232 -23.49 8.30 -8.94
N GLY A 233 -24.79 8.40 -9.23
CA GLY A 233 -25.80 7.41 -8.81
C GLY A 233 -25.74 6.03 -9.48
N HIS A 234 -24.84 5.81 -10.45
CA HIS A 234 -24.68 4.53 -11.14
C HIS A 234 -23.22 4.14 -11.41
N THR A 235 -22.27 5.06 -11.27
CA THR A 235 -20.85 4.79 -11.49
C THR A 235 -20.09 4.65 -10.17
N LEU A 236 -19.43 3.51 -9.99
CA LEU A 236 -18.54 3.20 -8.88
C LEU A 236 -17.08 3.38 -9.31
N LEU A 237 -16.23 3.79 -8.37
CA LEU A 237 -14.78 3.80 -8.50
C LEU A 237 -14.15 3.00 -7.37
N THR A 238 -13.09 2.25 -7.65
CA THR A 238 -12.26 1.57 -6.64
C THR A 238 -10.79 1.69 -6.99
N GLY A 239 -9.93 1.72 -5.97
CA GLY A 239 -8.48 1.68 -6.13
C GLY A 239 -7.99 0.24 -6.15
N VAL A 240 -7.07 -0.07 -7.08
CA VAL A 240 -6.35 -1.34 -7.17
C VAL A 240 -4.89 -1.02 -7.49
N GLY A 241 -4.00 -1.20 -6.51
CA GLY A 241 -2.60 -0.79 -6.63
C GLY A 241 -2.47 0.69 -6.99
N LYS A 242 -1.81 0.99 -8.11
CA LYS A 242 -1.66 2.36 -8.67
C LYS A 242 -2.78 2.76 -9.64
N SER A 243 -3.86 2.01 -9.71
CA SER A 243 -4.92 2.21 -10.71
C SER A 243 -6.25 2.53 -10.08
N ILE A 244 -7.08 3.27 -10.81
CA ILE A 244 -8.51 3.43 -10.50
C ILE A 244 -9.29 2.60 -11.52
N MET A 245 -10.13 1.72 -10.99
CA MET A 245 -11.10 0.97 -11.77
C MET A 245 -12.49 1.60 -11.64
N LYS A 246 -13.28 1.51 -12.71
CA LYS A 246 -14.65 2.01 -12.80
C LYS A 246 -15.62 0.86 -13.09
N LEU A 247 -16.82 0.95 -12.53
CA LEU A 247 -17.96 0.13 -12.92
C LEU A 247 -19.18 1.02 -13.14
N ASP A 248 -19.87 0.85 -14.26
CA ASP A 248 -21.20 1.40 -14.48
C ASP A 248 -22.26 0.33 -14.17
N THR A 249 -23.04 0.52 -13.10
CA THR A 249 -24.03 -0.46 -12.63
C THR A 249 -25.25 -0.60 -13.56
N LYS A 250 -25.33 0.23 -14.60
CA LYS A 250 -26.35 0.13 -15.66
C LYS A 250 -25.84 -0.57 -16.92
N SER A 251 -24.55 -0.87 -16.99
CA SER A 251 -23.92 -1.58 -18.10
C SER A 251 -23.76 -3.06 -17.75
N ASP A 252 -23.74 -3.91 -18.78
CA ASP A 252 -23.34 -5.31 -18.63
C ASP A 252 -21.81 -5.48 -18.63
N GLN A 253 -21.07 -4.39 -18.86
CA GLN A 253 -19.61 -4.37 -18.77
C GLN A 253 -19.15 -4.45 -17.32
N GLY A 254 -18.14 -5.28 -17.05
CA GLY A 254 -17.52 -5.40 -15.75
C GLY A 254 -16.62 -4.21 -15.40
N TRP A 255 -15.83 -4.38 -14.34
CA TRP A 255 -14.84 -3.37 -13.93
C TRP A 255 -13.80 -3.13 -15.02
N GLU A 256 -13.53 -1.86 -15.31
CA GLU A 256 -12.50 -1.44 -16.26
C GLU A 256 -11.49 -0.51 -15.60
N THR A 257 -10.21 -0.69 -15.91
CA THR A 257 -9.17 0.26 -15.50
C THR A 257 -9.29 1.53 -16.33
N VAL A 258 -9.63 2.65 -15.69
CA VAL A 258 -9.82 3.94 -16.37
C VAL A 258 -8.66 4.90 -16.15
N MET A 259 -7.80 4.61 -15.17
CA MET A 259 -6.63 5.43 -14.86
C MET A 259 -5.54 4.59 -14.22
N ARG A 260 -4.29 4.88 -14.58
CA ARG A 260 -3.08 4.36 -13.94
C ARG A 260 -2.17 5.54 -13.64
N PHE A 261 -1.64 5.60 -12.42
CA PHE A 261 -0.72 6.65 -12.00
C PHE A 261 0.72 6.18 -12.17
N ASP A 262 1.50 6.96 -12.92
CA ASP A 262 2.93 6.72 -13.08
C ASP A 262 3.77 7.48 -12.02
N LEU A 263 3.12 8.33 -11.21
CA LEU A 263 3.77 9.02 -10.10
C LEU A 263 4.26 8.01 -9.06
N ASP A 264 5.50 8.19 -8.59
CA ASP A 264 6.13 7.28 -7.64
C ASP A 264 5.50 7.38 -6.25
N GLU A 265 4.97 8.54 -5.92
CA GLU A 265 4.40 8.90 -4.62
C GLU A 265 2.95 8.41 -4.45
N ILE A 266 2.31 7.92 -5.52
CA ILE A 266 0.96 7.36 -5.47
C ILE A 266 1.07 5.84 -5.58
N ASN A 267 0.82 5.16 -4.47
CA ASN A 267 0.83 3.70 -4.37
C ASN A 267 -0.42 3.21 -3.63
N ASN A 268 -0.89 2.00 -3.95
CA ASN A 268 -1.96 1.32 -3.23
C ASN A 268 -3.13 2.25 -2.85
N ILE A 269 -3.78 2.81 -3.87
CA ILE A 269 -4.86 3.79 -3.73
C ILE A 269 -6.00 3.19 -2.91
N SER A 270 -6.45 3.93 -1.89
CA SER A 270 -7.53 3.54 -1.00
C SER A 270 -8.34 4.76 -0.54
N ARG A 271 -9.42 4.53 0.21
CA ARG A 271 -10.26 5.57 0.83
C ARG A 271 -10.58 6.77 -0.08
N MET A 272 -11.26 6.50 -1.18
CA MET A 272 -11.61 7.57 -2.13
C MET A 272 -12.89 8.29 -1.71
N ALA A 273 -12.95 9.59 -2.01
CA ALA A 273 -14.13 10.43 -1.81
C ALA A 273 -14.29 11.38 -2.99
N VAL A 274 -15.54 11.62 -3.39
CA VAL A 274 -15.94 12.62 -4.40
C VAL A 274 -16.79 13.67 -3.71
N ASN A 275 -16.57 14.94 -4.00
CA ASN A 275 -17.37 16.02 -3.41
C ASN A 275 -18.79 16.04 -3.98
N SER A 276 -19.71 16.76 -3.33
CA SER A 276 -21.13 16.77 -3.71
C SER A 276 -21.39 17.27 -5.13
N SER A 277 -20.60 18.22 -5.65
CA SER A 277 -20.73 18.68 -7.03
C SER A 277 -20.04 17.79 -8.07
N GLY A 278 -19.31 16.74 -7.66
CA GLY A 278 -18.58 15.88 -8.60
C GLY A 278 -17.42 16.57 -9.31
N THR A 279 -16.85 17.62 -8.71
CA THR A 279 -15.78 18.45 -9.28
C THR A 279 -14.42 18.21 -8.61
N ARG A 280 -14.38 17.45 -7.52
CA ARG A 280 -13.17 17.09 -6.79
C ARG A 280 -13.20 15.62 -6.40
N LEU A 281 -12.02 15.01 -6.46
CA LEU A 281 -11.79 13.66 -5.95
C LEU A 281 -10.58 13.71 -5.00
N ALA A 282 -10.71 13.08 -3.85
CA ALA A 282 -9.60 12.85 -2.93
C ALA A 282 -9.43 11.35 -2.67
N PHE A 283 -8.20 10.90 -2.47
CA PHE A 283 -7.91 9.53 -2.04
C PHE A 283 -6.69 9.48 -1.13
N ALA A 284 -6.57 8.41 -0.36
CA ALA A 284 -5.35 8.07 0.35
C ALA A 284 -4.47 7.17 -0.54
N ALA A 285 -3.17 7.37 -0.52
CA ALA A 285 -2.20 6.50 -1.17
C ALA A 285 -1.06 6.20 -0.22
N GLU A 286 -0.58 4.96 -0.23
CA GLU A 286 0.58 4.55 0.56
C GLU A 286 1.84 5.31 0.12
N GLU A 287 2.66 5.65 1.11
CA GLU A 287 3.93 6.29 0.88
C GLU A 287 4.82 5.42 0.00
N SER A 288 5.62 6.07 -0.86
CA SER A 288 6.56 5.34 -1.70
C SER A 288 7.57 4.57 -0.85
N PRO A 289 7.81 3.27 -1.14
CA PRO A 289 8.92 2.51 -0.56
C PRO A 289 10.24 3.28 -0.63
N VAL A 290 10.45 4.06 -1.69
CA VAL A 290 11.65 4.89 -1.90
C VAL A 290 11.84 5.90 -0.76
N LYS A 291 10.77 6.59 -0.34
CA LYS A 291 10.85 7.56 0.77
C LYS A 291 11.20 6.88 2.10
N LEU A 292 10.63 5.70 2.34
CA LEU A 292 10.95 4.91 3.53
C LEU A 292 12.43 4.48 3.54
N ILE A 293 12.98 4.06 2.39
CA ILE A 293 14.40 3.70 2.28
C ILE A 293 15.29 4.95 2.42
N ASP A 294 14.91 6.10 1.85
CA ASP A 294 15.65 7.35 2.04
C ASP A 294 15.71 7.80 3.51
N ARG A 295 14.59 7.66 4.24
CA ARG A 295 14.53 7.88 5.69
C ARG A 295 15.46 6.91 6.44
N GLN A 296 15.42 5.64 6.08
CA GLN A 296 16.30 4.63 6.67
C GLN A 296 17.79 4.97 6.45
N VAL A 297 18.21 5.33 5.23
CA VAL A 297 19.61 5.68 4.90
C VAL A 297 20.03 6.96 5.63
N SER A 298 19.19 8.00 5.60
CA SER A 298 19.49 9.29 6.25
C SER A 298 19.60 9.18 7.77
N THR A 299 18.70 8.43 8.42
CA THR A 299 18.77 8.19 9.87
C THR A 299 19.96 7.31 10.25
N PHE A 300 20.31 6.32 9.42
CA PHE A 300 21.56 5.56 9.59
C PHE A 300 22.79 6.49 9.57
N ASN A 301 22.88 7.34 8.55
CA ASN A 301 23.99 8.27 8.35
C ASN A 301 24.07 9.36 9.44
N ALA A 302 22.94 9.68 10.08
CA ALA A 302 22.89 10.61 11.21
C ALA A 302 23.26 9.95 12.55
N GLY A 303 23.45 8.63 12.59
CA GLY A 303 23.61 7.88 13.85
C GLY A 303 22.33 7.86 14.70
N ASP A 304 21.17 8.15 14.10
CA ASP A 304 19.87 8.12 14.77
C ASP A 304 19.34 6.69 14.78
N LEU A 305 19.75 5.92 15.79
CA LEU A 305 19.32 4.54 15.95
C LEU A 305 17.79 4.42 16.03
N TYR A 306 17.11 5.35 16.72
CA TYR A 306 15.66 5.30 16.88
C TYR A 306 14.96 5.53 15.54
N GLY A 307 15.35 6.59 14.82
CA GLY A 307 14.86 6.88 13.47
C GLY A 307 15.10 5.71 12.52
N PHE A 308 16.29 5.10 12.57
CA PHE A 308 16.64 3.94 11.76
C PHE A 308 15.73 2.74 12.04
N VAL A 309 15.66 2.27 13.29
CA VAL A 309 14.89 1.07 13.63
C VAL A 309 13.37 1.28 13.49
N SER A 310 12.90 2.53 13.55
CA SER A 310 11.48 2.87 13.32
C SER A 310 11.01 2.57 11.89
N CYS A 311 11.92 2.48 10.92
CA CYS A 311 11.61 2.16 9.53
C CYS A 311 11.29 0.67 9.32
N TYR A 312 11.55 -0.19 10.30
CA TYR A 312 11.47 -1.64 10.17
C TYR A 312 10.28 -2.26 10.91
N ALA A 313 9.73 -3.32 10.32
CA ALA A 313 8.67 -4.13 10.93
C ALA A 313 9.15 -4.81 12.23
N GLU A 314 8.23 -5.08 13.16
CA GLU A 314 8.60 -5.72 14.43
C GLU A 314 9.31 -7.06 14.23
N ASP A 315 8.88 -7.83 13.22
CA ASP A 315 9.39 -9.13 12.84
C ASP A 315 10.34 -9.10 11.63
N VAL A 316 10.94 -7.94 11.33
CA VAL A 316 11.85 -7.74 10.19
C VAL A 316 12.81 -8.91 10.01
N LEU A 317 12.89 -9.40 8.78
CA LEU A 317 13.81 -10.46 8.40
C LEU A 317 15.05 -9.85 7.74
N VAL A 318 16.25 -10.22 8.21
CA VAL A 318 17.51 -9.79 7.61
C VAL A 318 18.27 -11.00 7.11
N GLN A 319 18.64 -10.99 5.83
CA GLN A 319 19.22 -12.16 5.15
C GLN A 319 20.40 -11.78 4.26
N ARG A 320 21.25 -12.75 3.98
CA ARG A 320 22.11 -12.76 2.78
C ARG A 320 21.30 -13.38 1.65
N PHE A 321 21.39 -12.77 0.47
CA PHE A 321 20.74 -13.30 -0.72
C PHE A 321 21.25 -14.73 -1.01
N PRO A 322 20.38 -15.67 -1.44
CA PRO A 322 18.95 -15.46 -1.71
C PRO A 322 18.06 -15.48 -0.47
N ASP A 323 18.35 -16.32 0.53
CA ASP A 323 17.48 -16.54 1.68
C ASP A 323 18.19 -16.97 2.98
N ASP A 324 19.51 -16.83 3.07
CA ASP A 324 20.29 -17.19 4.26
C ASP A 324 20.02 -16.19 5.40
N THR A 325 19.31 -16.64 6.43
CA THR A 325 18.85 -15.76 7.51
C THR A 325 20.00 -15.35 8.43
N MET A 326 20.30 -14.05 8.47
CA MET A 326 21.25 -13.47 9.42
C MET A 326 20.61 -13.31 10.79
N TYR A 327 19.44 -12.65 10.85
CA TYR A 327 18.62 -12.54 12.06
C TYR A 327 17.18 -12.13 11.72
N ARG A 328 16.33 -12.18 12.74
CA ARG A 328 14.92 -11.74 12.66
C ARG A 328 14.56 -10.92 13.90
N GLY A 329 13.73 -9.90 13.69
CA GLY A 329 13.13 -9.10 14.74
C GLY A 329 13.84 -7.77 14.94
N ARG A 330 13.04 -6.71 15.13
CA ARG A 330 13.51 -5.35 15.34
C ARG A 330 14.33 -5.21 16.61
N GLU A 331 14.04 -5.98 17.66
CA GLU A 331 14.84 -6.01 18.89
C GLU A 331 16.30 -6.42 18.62
N LYS A 332 16.51 -7.51 17.87
CA LYS A 332 17.86 -7.95 17.48
C LYS A 332 18.56 -6.94 16.58
N MET A 333 17.81 -6.27 15.70
CA MET A 333 18.32 -5.18 14.87
C MET A 333 18.83 -4.04 15.76
N THR A 334 18.01 -3.56 16.69
CA THR A 334 18.37 -2.48 17.62
C THR A 334 19.64 -2.82 18.39
N GLU A 335 19.74 -4.02 18.96
CA GLU A 335 20.95 -4.46 19.66
C GLU A 335 22.19 -4.51 18.76
N SER A 336 22.02 -4.99 17.51
CA SER A 336 23.13 -5.12 16.56
C SER A 336 23.66 -3.74 16.12
N TYR A 337 22.76 -2.82 15.78
CA TYR A 337 23.15 -1.47 15.35
C TYR A 337 23.60 -0.59 16.51
N GLN A 338 23.05 -0.75 17.71
CA GLN A 338 23.60 -0.10 18.90
C GLN A 338 25.06 -0.52 19.12
N ARG A 339 25.35 -1.82 19.10
CA ARG A 339 26.74 -2.32 19.20
C ARG A 339 27.61 -1.81 18.06
N PHE A 340 27.08 -1.72 16.83
CA PHE A 340 27.81 -1.15 15.71
C PHE A 340 28.22 0.29 16.00
N TYR A 341 27.26 1.17 16.33
CA TYR A 341 27.53 2.57 16.63
C TYR A 341 28.43 2.78 17.84
N ASP A 342 28.33 1.94 18.88
CA ASP A 342 29.22 2.01 20.04
C ASP A 342 30.69 1.67 19.70
N ASN A 343 30.92 0.94 18.60
CA ASN A 343 32.24 0.45 18.19
C ASN A 343 32.77 1.08 16.89
N THR A 344 32.07 2.07 16.33
CA THR A 344 32.49 2.79 15.10
C THR A 344 32.55 4.28 15.36
N GLU A 345 33.62 4.94 14.96
CA GLU A 345 33.74 6.40 15.09
C GLU A 345 32.93 7.12 14.01
N THR A 346 32.95 6.58 12.79
CA THR A 346 32.23 7.12 11.63
C THR A 346 31.65 6.00 10.79
N ALA A 347 30.40 6.16 10.37
CA ALA A 347 29.72 5.24 9.47
C ALA A 347 28.83 6.02 8.50
N LYS A 348 28.95 5.73 7.21
CA LYS A 348 28.12 6.33 6.17
C LYS A 348 27.79 5.31 5.09
N VAL A 349 26.57 5.40 4.55
CA VAL A 349 26.13 4.72 3.33
C VAL A 349 25.82 5.77 2.27
N GLU A 350 26.30 5.52 1.06
CA GLU A 350 25.95 6.24 -0.17
C GLU A 350 25.21 5.28 -1.11
N VAL A 351 23.99 5.64 -1.51
CA VAL A 351 23.23 4.92 -2.55
C VAL A 351 23.69 5.42 -3.91
N VAL A 352 24.35 4.55 -4.67
CA VAL A 352 24.93 4.85 -5.99
C VAL A 352 23.88 4.70 -7.09
N LYS A 353 23.12 3.61 -7.04
CA LYS A 353 22.04 3.30 -8.00
C LYS A 353 20.85 2.75 -7.23
N ARG A 354 19.65 2.97 -7.77
CA ARG A 354 18.40 2.45 -7.23
C ARG A 354 17.53 1.85 -8.33
N ILE A 355 16.94 0.70 -8.04
CA ILE A 355 15.89 0.07 -8.85
C ILE A 355 14.66 -0.11 -7.95
N ARG A 356 13.47 0.13 -8.51
CA ARG A 356 12.20 -0.04 -7.81
C ARG A 356 11.29 -0.93 -8.64
N ILE A 357 10.81 -2.02 -8.04
CA ILE A 357 9.78 -2.90 -8.61
C ILE A 357 8.67 -3.07 -7.57
N GLY A 358 7.52 -2.42 -7.79
CA GLY A 358 6.39 -2.43 -6.85
C GLY A 358 6.79 -1.92 -5.45
N ASN A 359 6.74 -2.83 -4.46
CA ASN A 359 7.11 -2.60 -3.06
C ASN A 359 8.55 -2.99 -2.73
N THR A 360 9.32 -3.40 -3.73
CA THR A 360 10.73 -3.76 -3.61
C THR A 360 11.62 -2.61 -4.09
N VAL A 361 12.62 -2.27 -3.27
CA VAL A 361 13.67 -1.30 -3.61
C VAL A 361 15.01 -2.03 -3.57
N ILE A 362 15.83 -1.84 -4.59
CA ILE A 362 17.17 -2.42 -4.69
C ILE A 362 18.15 -1.25 -4.77
N ASP A 363 19.04 -1.15 -3.79
CA ASP A 363 20.05 -0.10 -3.71
C ASP A 363 21.43 -0.70 -3.88
N GLU A 364 22.21 -0.15 -4.81
CA GLU A 364 23.65 -0.34 -4.86
C GLU A 364 24.29 0.65 -3.90
N GLU A 365 24.98 0.15 -2.89
CA GLU A 365 25.45 0.92 -1.74
C GLU A 365 26.97 0.87 -1.64
N ILE A 366 27.58 2.04 -1.46
CA ILE A 366 28.97 2.18 -1.00
C ILE A 366 28.93 2.57 0.47
N THR A 367 29.55 1.76 1.32
CA THR A 367 29.66 2.03 2.75
C THR A 367 31.05 2.57 3.07
N ASP A 368 31.15 3.45 4.05
CA ASP A 368 32.40 3.92 4.62
C ASP A 368 32.29 3.80 6.15
N VAL A 369 33.07 2.90 6.74
CA VAL A 369 33.10 2.66 8.18
C VAL A 369 34.53 2.80 8.66
N ASP A 370 34.80 3.84 9.46
CA ASP A 370 36.14 4.20 9.95
C ASP A 370 37.19 4.26 8.82
N GLY A 371 36.81 4.81 7.67
CA GLY A 371 37.66 4.95 6.48
C GLY A 371 37.75 3.70 5.61
N ARG A 372 37.09 2.60 5.98
CA ARG A 372 37.04 1.36 5.20
C ARG A 372 35.83 1.38 4.29
N LYS A 373 36.07 1.33 2.98
CA LYS A 373 35.02 1.26 1.98
C LYS A 373 34.49 -0.16 1.81
N GLY A 374 33.17 -0.31 1.79
CA GLY A 374 32.46 -1.51 1.35
C GLY A 374 31.61 -1.23 0.12
N HIS A 375 31.24 -2.29 -0.59
CA HIS A 375 30.32 -2.26 -1.73
C HIS A 375 29.35 -3.43 -1.58
N GLN A 376 28.06 -3.15 -1.67
CA GLN A 376 27.01 -4.14 -1.51
C GLN A 376 25.77 -3.73 -2.30
N VAL A 377 24.86 -4.68 -2.52
CA VAL A 377 23.48 -4.38 -2.93
C VAL A 377 22.53 -4.76 -1.80
N ALA A 378 21.62 -3.86 -1.45
CA ALA A 378 20.55 -4.11 -0.49
C ALA A 378 19.20 -4.18 -1.20
N ILE A 379 18.47 -5.29 -0.99
CA ILE A 379 17.11 -5.51 -1.49
C ILE A 379 16.14 -5.38 -0.31
N TYR A 380 15.31 -4.34 -0.35
CA TYR A 380 14.30 -4.03 0.64
C TYR A 380 12.92 -4.45 0.14
N GLU A 381 12.14 -5.15 0.97
CA GLU A 381 10.71 -5.38 0.72
C GLU A 381 9.88 -4.65 1.77
N VAL A 382 9.01 -3.74 1.32
CA VAL A 382 8.12 -2.97 2.17
C VAL A 382 6.76 -3.65 2.27
N LYS A 383 6.26 -3.81 3.49
CA LYS A 383 4.90 -4.28 3.77
C LYS A 383 4.30 -3.41 4.86
N ASN A 384 3.07 -2.97 4.65
CA ASN A 384 2.34 -2.12 5.59
C ASN A 384 3.13 -0.84 6.00
N GLY A 385 3.83 -0.23 5.05
CA GLY A 385 4.60 1.01 5.30
C GLY A 385 5.89 0.82 6.11
N LEU A 386 6.29 -0.43 6.39
CA LEU A 386 7.54 -0.76 7.09
C LEU A 386 8.40 -1.71 6.26
N ILE A 387 9.71 -1.63 6.45
CA ILE A 387 10.66 -2.58 5.85
C ILE A 387 10.48 -3.93 6.55
N ALA A 388 9.88 -4.88 5.83
CA ALA A 388 9.62 -6.23 6.33
C ALA A 388 10.81 -7.17 6.08
N THR A 389 11.57 -6.94 5.02
CA THR A 389 12.79 -7.71 4.74
C THR A 389 13.89 -6.83 4.17
N MET A 390 15.12 -7.07 4.63
CA MET A 390 16.34 -6.46 4.12
C MET A 390 17.33 -7.57 3.76
N ARG A 391 17.72 -7.62 2.49
CA ARG A 391 18.57 -8.68 1.93
C ARG A 391 19.84 -8.10 1.34
N PHE A 392 20.98 -8.61 1.74
CA PHE A 392 22.27 -8.16 1.22
C PHE A 392 22.82 -9.13 0.16
N ILE A 393 23.32 -8.56 -0.92
CA ILE A 393 24.22 -9.21 -1.87
C ILE A 393 25.60 -8.57 -1.66
N PHE A 394 26.58 -9.39 -1.33
CA PHE A 394 27.98 -8.97 -1.20
C PHE A 394 28.79 -9.45 -2.41
N PRO A 395 29.93 -8.81 -2.70
CA PRO A 395 30.80 -9.26 -3.78
C PRO A 395 31.57 -10.50 -3.31
N ASP A 396 30.98 -11.68 -3.50
CA ASP A 396 31.57 -12.95 -3.04
C ASP A 396 32.80 -13.37 -3.87
N ARG A 397 32.90 -12.91 -5.13
CA ARG A 397 33.99 -13.21 -6.08
C ARG A 397 34.16 -12.07 -7.08
N GLU A 398 35.39 -11.67 -7.37
CA GLU A 398 35.69 -10.82 -8.52
C GLU A 398 35.71 -11.67 -9.80
N THR A 399 34.97 -11.23 -10.81
CA THR A 399 34.89 -11.87 -12.11
C THR A 399 34.93 -10.79 -13.19
N ASN A 400 36.01 -10.77 -13.98
CA ASN A 400 36.27 -9.67 -14.92
C ASN A 400 35.29 -9.61 -16.10
N ASP A 401 34.51 -10.68 -16.36
CA ASP A 401 33.68 -10.82 -17.55
C ASP A 401 32.17 -10.94 -17.25
N THR A 402 31.75 -10.76 -15.98
CA THR A 402 30.35 -10.98 -15.57
C THR A 402 29.36 -10.05 -16.29
N GLU A 403 29.67 -8.76 -16.37
CA GLU A 403 28.83 -7.80 -17.09
C GLU A 403 28.79 -8.09 -18.60
N ALA A 404 29.93 -8.52 -19.18
CA ALA A 404 30.03 -8.82 -20.60
C ALA A 404 29.13 -9.99 -21.01
N VAL A 405 29.11 -11.08 -20.23
CA VAL A 405 28.25 -12.25 -20.52
C VAL A 405 26.76 -11.88 -20.48
N VAL A 406 26.35 -11.04 -19.55
CA VAL A 406 24.95 -10.56 -19.46
C VAL A 406 24.63 -9.57 -20.58
N GLN A 407 25.60 -8.77 -21.03
CA GLN A 407 25.43 -7.92 -22.20
C GLN A 407 25.27 -8.75 -23.49
N GLU A 408 26.08 -9.79 -23.70
CA GLU A 408 25.95 -10.70 -24.84
C GLU A 408 24.57 -11.38 -24.87
N GLN A 409 24.07 -11.76 -23.70
CA GLN A 409 22.73 -12.34 -23.55
C GLN A 409 21.64 -11.36 -23.99
N LEU A 410 21.72 -10.10 -23.56
CA LEU A 410 20.78 -9.05 -23.92
C LEU A 410 20.81 -8.75 -25.42
N ASP A 411 22.00 -8.67 -26.00
CA ASP A 411 22.19 -8.41 -27.43
C ASP A 411 21.59 -9.56 -28.26
N ALA A 412 21.84 -10.81 -27.86
CA ALA A 412 21.24 -11.98 -28.50
C ALA A 412 19.71 -11.99 -28.35
N TYR A 413 19.19 -11.64 -27.17
CA TYR A 413 17.75 -11.52 -26.92
C TYR A 413 17.10 -10.49 -27.85
N ASN A 414 17.68 -9.29 -27.94
CA ASN A 414 17.17 -8.20 -28.77
C ASN A 414 17.31 -8.48 -30.28
N ASN A 415 18.32 -9.24 -30.67
CA ASN A 415 18.46 -9.75 -32.04
C ASN A 415 17.55 -10.96 -32.33
N ARG A 416 16.90 -11.51 -31.29
CA ARG A 416 16.13 -12.77 -31.34
C ARG A 416 16.95 -13.95 -31.88
N ASP A 417 18.25 -13.95 -31.59
CA ASP A 417 19.17 -15.02 -31.95
C ASP A 417 19.15 -16.08 -30.85
N ILE A 418 18.34 -17.12 -31.05
CA ILE A 418 18.15 -18.17 -30.04
C ILE A 418 19.43 -18.98 -29.78
N ASP A 419 20.30 -19.16 -30.77
CA ASP A 419 21.53 -19.93 -30.58
C ASP A 419 22.54 -19.12 -29.77
N ALA A 420 22.77 -17.85 -30.15
CA ALA A 420 23.63 -16.95 -29.38
C ALA A 420 23.08 -16.70 -27.96
N PHE A 421 21.76 -16.61 -27.80
CA PHE A 421 21.11 -16.45 -26.50
C PHE A 421 21.35 -17.68 -25.61
N MET A 422 21.13 -18.89 -26.13
CA MET A 422 21.32 -20.10 -25.33
C MET A 422 22.80 -20.39 -25.05
N ASP A 423 23.71 -19.89 -25.88
CA ASP A 423 25.15 -20.00 -25.66
C ASP A 423 25.60 -19.23 -24.41
N THR A 424 24.90 -18.18 -23.95
CA THR A 424 25.30 -17.44 -22.73
C THR A 424 24.98 -18.17 -21.42
N TYR A 425 24.15 -19.22 -21.46
CA TYR A 425 23.67 -19.94 -20.28
C TYR A 425 24.42 -21.24 -20.01
N SER A 426 24.57 -21.62 -18.74
CA SER A 426 25.11 -22.92 -18.35
C SER A 426 24.12 -24.05 -18.67
N ASP A 427 24.61 -25.28 -18.77
CA ASP A 427 23.76 -26.45 -19.06
C ASP A 427 22.78 -26.79 -17.93
N ASP A 428 23.05 -26.32 -16.71
CA ASP A 428 22.26 -26.49 -15.50
C ASP A 428 21.53 -25.20 -15.06
N ILE A 429 21.30 -24.28 -16.00
CA ILE A 429 20.60 -23.00 -15.79
C ILE A 429 19.30 -23.16 -15.00
N LYS A 430 19.10 -22.30 -14.00
CA LYS A 430 17.83 -22.17 -13.27
C LYS A 430 17.23 -20.77 -13.42
N LEU A 431 15.96 -20.72 -13.78
CA LEU A 431 15.14 -19.50 -13.72
C LEU A 431 14.26 -19.56 -12.49
N LEU A 432 14.35 -18.51 -11.66
CA LEU A 432 13.70 -18.43 -10.35
C LEU A 432 12.80 -17.20 -10.27
N ASN A 433 11.66 -17.35 -9.61
CA ASN A 433 10.94 -16.23 -9.02
C ASN A 433 11.58 -15.92 -7.68
N PHE A 434 11.83 -14.64 -7.42
CA PHE A 434 12.39 -14.18 -6.17
C PHE A 434 11.55 -14.66 -4.96
N PRO A 435 12.17 -15.09 -3.85
CA PRO A 435 13.61 -15.11 -3.64
C PRO A 435 14.35 -16.34 -4.21
N ASN A 436 13.69 -17.49 -4.35
CA ASN A 436 14.36 -18.75 -4.71
C ASN A 436 13.42 -19.84 -5.30
N GLN A 437 12.25 -19.47 -5.81
CA GLN A 437 11.30 -20.43 -6.35
C GLN A 437 11.62 -20.74 -7.83
N VAL A 438 12.21 -21.91 -8.09
CA VAL A 438 12.47 -22.38 -9.46
C VAL A 438 11.15 -22.54 -10.22
N PHE A 439 11.05 -21.93 -11.40
CA PHE A 439 9.95 -22.18 -12.35
C PHE A 439 10.41 -22.82 -13.65
N GLN A 440 11.73 -22.84 -13.92
CA GLN A 440 12.32 -23.58 -15.03
C GLN A 440 13.78 -23.93 -14.72
N ASP A 441 14.20 -25.17 -15.00
CA ASP A 441 15.56 -25.67 -14.74
C ASP A 441 16.12 -26.54 -15.88
N SER A 442 15.51 -26.46 -17.07
CA SER A 442 15.93 -27.19 -18.27
C SER A 442 16.34 -26.21 -19.37
N LYS A 443 17.62 -26.26 -19.77
CA LYS A 443 18.14 -25.48 -20.90
C LYS A 443 17.45 -25.83 -22.22
N VAL A 444 17.03 -27.08 -22.38
CA VAL A 444 16.31 -27.54 -23.58
C VAL A 444 14.91 -26.91 -23.65
N GLU A 445 14.15 -26.99 -22.55
CA GLU A 445 12.82 -26.38 -22.47
C GLU A 445 12.90 -24.85 -22.59
N MET A 446 13.96 -24.25 -22.01
CA MET A 446 14.25 -22.83 -22.18
C MET A 446 14.48 -22.45 -23.65
N LYS A 447 15.26 -23.25 -24.39
CA LYS A 447 15.48 -23.01 -25.83
C LYS A 447 14.18 -23.09 -26.62
N GLU A 448 13.35 -24.10 -26.37
CA GLU A 448 12.05 -24.28 -27.04
C GLU A 448 11.09 -23.12 -26.73
N GLY A 449 11.02 -22.72 -25.45
CA GLY A 449 10.17 -21.62 -24.99
C GLY A 449 10.57 -20.26 -25.56
N TYR A 450 11.84 -19.88 -25.42
CA TYR A 450 12.33 -18.60 -25.97
C TYR A 450 12.35 -18.60 -27.50
N GLY A 451 12.65 -19.72 -28.16
CA GLY A 451 12.58 -19.82 -29.63
C GLY A 451 11.16 -19.54 -30.14
N SER A 452 10.16 -20.20 -29.56
CA SER A 452 8.75 -19.95 -29.90
C SER A 452 8.32 -18.51 -29.59
N PHE A 453 8.80 -17.95 -28.48
CA PHE A 453 8.50 -16.58 -28.07
C PHE A 453 9.12 -15.53 -29.02
N PHE A 454 10.35 -15.74 -29.46
CA PHE A 454 11.05 -14.88 -30.41
C PHE A 454 10.36 -14.88 -31.79
N GLU A 455 9.93 -16.05 -32.28
CA GLU A 455 9.21 -16.17 -33.55
C GLU A 455 7.84 -15.49 -33.51
N SER A 456 7.14 -15.58 -32.37
CA SER A 456 5.78 -15.09 -32.21
C SER A 456 5.66 -13.63 -31.79
N THR A 457 6.77 -12.95 -31.47
CA THR A 457 6.78 -11.57 -30.95
C THR A 457 7.64 -10.64 -31.83
N PRO A 458 7.09 -10.10 -32.94
CA PRO A 458 7.83 -9.28 -33.90
C PRO A 458 8.37 -7.96 -33.35
N ASP A 459 7.77 -7.43 -32.29
CA ASP A 459 8.15 -6.16 -31.64
C ASP A 459 8.98 -6.37 -30.36
N LEU A 460 9.45 -7.60 -30.13
CA LEU A 460 10.21 -7.93 -28.93
C LEU A 460 11.46 -7.05 -28.80
N HIS A 461 11.55 -6.31 -27.71
CA HIS A 461 12.71 -5.50 -27.38
C HIS A 461 12.84 -5.30 -25.87
N CYS A 462 14.00 -5.60 -25.32
CA CYS A 462 14.37 -5.32 -23.94
C CYS A 462 15.29 -4.09 -23.87
N GLU A 463 14.87 -3.09 -23.12
CA GLU A 463 15.68 -1.91 -22.78
C GLU A 463 16.11 -1.99 -21.31
N ILE A 464 17.41 -1.85 -21.04
CA ILE A 464 17.93 -1.79 -19.67
C ILE A 464 17.86 -0.36 -19.16
N LYS A 465 17.01 -0.14 -18.15
CA LYS A 465 16.83 1.17 -17.50
C LYS A 465 17.90 1.46 -16.46
N ASN A 466 18.43 0.41 -15.83
CA ASN A 466 19.49 0.49 -14.84
C ASN A 466 20.22 -0.86 -14.77
N ARG A 467 21.53 -0.85 -14.50
CA ARG A 467 22.36 -2.04 -14.31
C ARG A 467 23.25 -1.87 -13.09
N MET A 468 23.27 -2.85 -12.20
CA MET A 468 24.19 -2.95 -11.07
C MET A 468 25.08 -4.18 -11.26
N VAL A 469 26.36 -4.08 -10.89
CA VAL A 469 27.32 -5.20 -10.99
C VAL A 469 27.95 -5.40 -9.62
N ILE A 470 27.79 -6.59 -9.05
CA ILE A 470 28.27 -6.92 -7.70
C ILE A 470 28.89 -8.32 -7.70
N GLY A 471 30.22 -8.37 -7.72
CA GLY A 471 30.97 -9.61 -7.85
C GLY A 471 30.55 -10.42 -9.09
N ASN A 472 30.09 -11.65 -8.88
CA ASN A 472 29.63 -12.54 -9.95
C ASN A 472 28.16 -12.34 -10.36
N LYS A 473 27.51 -11.26 -9.91
CA LYS A 473 26.10 -10.99 -10.20
C LYS A 473 25.89 -9.68 -10.95
N VAL A 474 24.92 -9.67 -11.85
CA VAL A 474 24.41 -8.46 -12.53
C VAL A 474 22.93 -8.32 -12.22
N ILE A 475 22.49 -7.11 -11.92
CA ILE A 475 21.08 -6.81 -11.66
C ILE A 475 20.62 -5.79 -12.68
N ASP A 476 19.73 -6.20 -13.56
CA ASP A 476 19.18 -5.36 -14.61
C ASP A 476 17.74 -4.98 -14.30
N HIS A 477 17.43 -3.68 -14.39
CA HIS A 477 16.06 -3.19 -14.48
C HIS A 477 15.64 -3.23 -15.95
N GLU A 478 14.93 -4.28 -16.30
CA GLU A 478 14.52 -4.60 -17.65
C GLU A 478 13.15 -3.98 -17.95
N SER A 479 13.02 -3.41 -19.14
CA SER A 479 11.75 -2.96 -19.69
C SER A 479 11.54 -3.61 -21.05
N VAL A 480 10.65 -4.60 -21.09
CA VAL A 480 10.43 -5.47 -22.26
C VAL A 480 9.15 -5.07 -22.99
N THR A 481 9.28 -4.78 -24.27
CA THR A 481 8.16 -4.53 -25.19
C THR A 481 7.71 -5.84 -25.81
N ILE A 482 6.42 -6.16 -25.69
CA ILE A 482 5.79 -7.40 -26.16
C ILE A 482 4.39 -7.05 -26.64
N ASN A 483 4.10 -7.26 -27.93
CA ASN A 483 2.77 -7.07 -28.54
C ASN A 483 2.14 -5.70 -28.22
N GLY A 484 2.92 -4.63 -28.30
CA GLY A 484 2.52 -3.26 -28.02
C GLY A 484 2.37 -2.92 -26.53
N SER A 485 2.67 -3.85 -25.63
CA SER A 485 2.67 -3.65 -24.17
C SER A 485 4.10 -3.61 -23.64
N GLN A 486 4.32 -2.87 -22.55
CA GLN A 486 5.63 -2.81 -21.88
C GLN A 486 5.51 -3.42 -20.48
N ILE A 487 6.44 -4.31 -20.14
CA ILE A 487 6.53 -4.99 -18.84
C ILE A 487 7.88 -4.67 -18.23
N THR A 488 7.92 -4.40 -16.92
CA THR A 488 9.17 -4.11 -16.19
C THR A 488 9.47 -5.19 -15.17
N ALA A 489 10.74 -5.54 -15.01
CA ALA A 489 11.21 -6.48 -13.99
C ALA A 489 12.63 -6.11 -13.54
N ALA A 490 13.06 -6.61 -12.38
CA ALA A 490 14.48 -6.71 -12.06
C ALA A 490 14.95 -8.16 -12.22
N ALA A 491 15.98 -8.38 -13.03
CA ALA A 491 16.59 -9.68 -13.26
C ALA A 491 17.97 -9.73 -12.59
N ILE A 492 18.15 -10.66 -11.65
CA ILE A 492 19.42 -10.91 -10.97
C ILE A 492 20.08 -12.11 -11.65
N TYR A 493 21.08 -11.84 -12.47
CA TYR A 493 21.90 -12.83 -13.15
C TYR A 493 23.05 -13.27 -12.24
N GLU A 494 23.25 -14.58 -12.10
CA GLU A 494 24.44 -15.14 -11.46
C GLU A 494 25.31 -15.81 -12.52
N VAL A 495 26.58 -15.39 -12.61
CA VAL A 495 27.54 -15.90 -13.59
C VAL A 495 28.56 -16.80 -12.89
N GLU A 496 28.74 -18.00 -13.44
CA GLU A 496 29.70 -19.01 -12.98
C GLU A 496 30.40 -19.60 -14.21
N ASP A 497 31.72 -19.75 -14.16
CA ASP A 497 32.54 -20.30 -15.25
C ASP A 497 32.28 -19.67 -16.64
N GLY A 498 32.00 -18.36 -16.66
CA GLY A 498 31.74 -17.59 -17.89
C GLY A 498 30.36 -17.82 -18.51
N LYS A 499 29.42 -18.41 -17.78
CA LYS A 499 28.03 -18.63 -18.20
C LYS A 499 27.06 -18.19 -17.12
N ILE A 500 25.86 -17.78 -17.53
CA ILE A 500 24.77 -17.50 -16.60
C ILE A 500 24.23 -18.84 -16.07
N SER A 501 24.36 -19.08 -14.76
CA SER A 501 23.88 -20.31 -14.11
C SER A 501 22.54 -20.13 -13.40
N LYS A 502 22.19 -18.90 -13.01
CA LYS A 502 20.86 -18.57 -12.46
C LYS A 502 20.37 -17.21 -12.92
N VAL A 503 19.05 -17.10 -13.07
CA VAL A 503 18.37 -15.80 -13.21
C VAL A 503 17.22 -15.76 -12.21
N THR A 504 17.24 -14.81 -11.28
CA THR A 504 16.16 -14.58 -10.32
C THR A 504 15.39 -13.32 -10.69
N PHE A 505 14.09 -13.45 -10.94
CA PHE A 505 13.23 -12.33 -11.32
C PHE A 505 12.43 -11.76 -10.14
N ILE A 506 12.41 -10.44 -10.04
CA ILE A 506 11.51 -9.64 -9.19
C ILE A 506 10.55 -8.91 -10.14
N ARG A 507 9.23 -9.07 -9.95
CA ARG A 507 8.19 -8.62 -10.89
C ARG A 507 7.01 -7.99 -10.17
#